data_AF-A0A0W8IF01-F1
#
_entry.id   AF-A0A0W8IF01-F1
#
_cell.length_a   1.000
_cell.length_b   1.000
_cell.length_c   1.000
_cell.angle_alpha   90.00
_cell.angle_beta   90.00
_cell.angle_gamma   90.00
#
_symmetry.space_group_name_H-M   'P 1'
#
loop_
_entity.id
_entity.type
_entity.pdbx_description
1 polymer ?
#
loop_
_entity_poly.entity_id
_entity_poly.type
_entity_poly.pdbx_seq_one_letter_code
_entity_poly.pdbx_strand_id
1 'polypeptide(L)'
;MFVITEDHFGGPAPREFTVQAHGGPTEVNLVLESLLVAAQGLSVASSIAEEQRDALGALSAELFGSGSALALHWRIPLLGAQLGISLAETAAGVFAMEQTAQAVRTAQERYRETEAQLAAALGTARHLAQFPEIQPHLLDPQGDKALADAWGRTALVSLGQGSQLLLSLLARKHPMLRASGEGLGLVTQSLLEKARRVSRESTQTLSPQTQALPGEPVERLSEHLQAQAEVAALGDFSISSREQPGERPRHVIHIPGLELPEELAELDLDGLAAGELDLSAGRGLNSLLDAGTNDSAHLQGVIDQALEDSGALPGDELVITGYSLGGLHALNIASGGALAKKYRISQVATVAAPNRAGATLPGIRTTSFQDANDPVPGLLGGPGELSADRIRVTYEHQDPAAQPGGIFGASHSFTHNIDAIARLQDEAPAHLDEGQRAQLEELDESLRGDPQARVYSTEWDSEGVAQLEAAVTELAGRLQKFPERGASGVERAQDELVEQR
;
A
#
# COMPACT_ATOMS: atom_id res chain seq x y z
N MET A 1 -51.09 2.74 8.88
CA MET A 1 -51.15 3.28 7.51
C MET A 1 -50.10 4.38 7.46
N PHE A 2 -48.86 4.02 7.13
CA PHE A 2 -47.79 4.99 6.94
C PHE A 2 -47.99 5.58 5.55
N VAL A 3 -48.26 6.88 5.50
CA VAL A 3 -48.29 7.64 4.25
C VAL A 3 -46.83 7.76 3.83
N ILE A 4 -46.42 6.94 2.86
CA ILE A 4 -45.19 7.18 2.09
C ILE A 4 -45.55 8.37 1.19
N THR A 5 -45.12 9.57 1.57
CA THR A 5 -45.06 10.67 0.63
C THR A 5 -44.08 10.26 -0.46
N GLU A 6 -44.50 10.34 -1.72
CA GLU A 6 -43.63 10.19 -2.89
C GLU A 6 -42.64 11.37 -2.94
N ASP A 7 -41.73 11.45 -1.96
CA ASP A 7 -40.53 12.24 -2.13
C ASP A 7 -39.72 11.52 -3.21
N HIS A 8 -39.78 12.05 -4.44
CA HIS A 8 -38.96 11.58 -5.53
C HIS A 8 -37.50 11.79 -5.10
N PHE A 9 -36.74 10.71 -4.90
CA PHE A 9 -35.31 10.74 -4.60
C PHE A 9 -34.47 11.09 -5.85
N GLY A 10 -35.03 11.92 -6.75
CA GLY A 10 -34.36 12.38 -7.97
C GLY A 10 -33.35 13.50 -7.75
N GLY A 11 -33.18 13.96 -6.50
CA GLY A 11 -32.14 14.90 -6.10
C GLY A 11 -30.93 14.19 -5.50
N PRO A 12 -29.71 14.73 -5.66
CA PRO A 12 -28.51 14.19 -5.03
C PRO A 12 -28.65 14.17 -3.49
N ALA A 13 -28.20 13.09 -2.84
CA ALA A 13 -28.13 13.00 -1.38
C ALA A 13 -27.36 14.20 -0.78
N PRO A 14 -27.69 14.67 0.44
CA PRO A 14 -26.91 15.70 1.13
C PRO A 14 -25.46 15.23 1.37
N ARG A 15 -24.49 16.13 1.15
CA ARG A 15 -23.08 15.80 0.95
C ARG A 15 -22.19 16.55 1.94
N GLU A 16 -21.93 15.95 3.08
CA GLU A 16 -20.92 16.46 3.98
C GLU A 16 -19.55 15.96 3.52
N PHE A 17 -18.67 16.90 3.17
CA PHE A 17 -17.26 16.58 3.03
C PHE A 17 -16.70 16.37 4.44
N THR A 18 -16.24 15.16 4.70
CA THR A 18 -15.70 14.81 6.01
C THR A 18 -14.33 14.23 5.84
N VAL A 19 -13.47 14.48 6.83
CA VAL A 19 -12.07 14.10 6.79
C VAL A 19 -11.73 13.41 8.10
N GLN A 20 -11.01 12.30 8.00
CA GLN A 20 -10.44 11.59 9.12
C GLN A 20 -8.97 11.30 8.82
N ALA A 21 -8.11 11.48 9.80
CA ALA A 21 -6.70 11.13 9.67
C ALA A 21 -6.28 10.18 10.80
N HIS A 22 -5.48 9.18 10.42
CA HIS A 22 -4.92 8.19 11.33
C HIS A 22 -3.41 8.10 11.14
N GLY A 23 -2.67 7.75 12.19
CA GLY A 23 -1.21 7.79 12.18
C GLY A 23 -0.68 9.23 12.23
N GLY A 24 0.55 9.41 11.76
CA GLY A 24 1.29 10.66 11.86
C GLY A 24 1.94 10.89 13.22
N PRO A 25 2.68 12.00 13.38
CA PRO A 25 3.51 12.27 14.54
C PRO A 25 2.67 12.76 15.73
N THR A 26 1.71 11.93 16.13
CA THR A 26 0.91 12.12 17.34
C THR A 26 1.76 11.86 18.59
N GLU A 27 1.37 12.43 19.72
CA GLU A 27 2.08 12.22 21.00
C GLU A 27 2.25 10.72 21.31
N VAL A 28 1.19 9.92 21.11
CA VAL A 28 1.23 8.48 21.34
C VAL A 28 2.21 7.78 20.39
N ASN A 29 2.20 8.13 19.10
CA ASN A 29 3.11 7.53 18.12
C ASN A 29 4.57 7.88 18.42
N LEU A 30 4.85 9.14 18.75
CA LEU A 30 6.20 9.59 19.12
C LEU A 30 6.71 8.92 20.40
N VAL A 31 5.86 8.76 21.41
CA VAL A 31 6.22 8.05 22.64
C VAL A 31 6.53 6.58 22.34
N LEU A 32 5.69 5.89 21.58
CA LEU A 32 5.89 4.47 21.24
C LEU A 32 7.17 4.27 20.40
N GLU A 33 7.47 5.17 19.48
CA GLU A 33 8.72 5.12 18.71
C GLU A 33 9.95 5.42 19.57
N SER A 34 9.87 6.37 20.50
CA SER A 34 10.95 6.63 21.46
C SER A 34 11.23 5.40 22.34
N LEU A 35 10.18 4.67 22.73
CA LEU A 35 10.31 3.41 23.47
C LEU A 35 10.96 2.32 22.61
N LEU A 36 10.61 2.22 21.33
CA LEU A 36 11.25 1.28 20.41
C LEU A 36 12.75 1.56 20.25
N VAL A 37 13.13 2.84 20.08
CA VAL A 37 14.54 3.26 20.04
C VAL A 37 15.26 2.89 21.34
N ALA A 38 14.62 3.11 22.49
CA ALA A 38 15.17 2.71 23.78
C ALA A 38 15.33 1.18 23.89
N ALA A 39 14.35 0.40 23.42
CA ALA A 39 14.40 -1.07 23.38
C ALA A 39 15.52 -1.59 22.47
N GLN A 40 15.79 -0.90 21.35
CA GLN A 40 16.92 -1.21 20.48
C GLN A 40 18.26 -0.92 21.18
N GLY A 41 18.35 0.22 21.88
CA GLY A 41 19.50 0.53 22.74
C GLY A 41 19.73 -0.52 23.84
N LEU A 42 18.67 -1.01 24.48
CA LEU A 42 18.75 -2.11 25.45
C LEU A 42 19.24 -3.42 24.81
N SER A 43 18.84 -3.72 23.59
CA SER A 43 19.30 -4.91 22.85
C SER A 43 20.79 -4.82 22.48
N VAL A 44 21.27 -3.62 22.13
CA VAL A 44 22.71 -3.39 21.89
C VAL A 44 23.49 -3.50 23.20
N ALA A 45 22.97 -2.92 24.29
CA ALA A 45 23.60 -3.00 25.60
C ALA A 45 23.66 -4.44 26.14
N SER A 46 22.62 -5.23 25.93
CA SER A 46 22.60 -6.65 26.33
C SER A 46 23.67 -7.44 25.57
N SER A 47 23.79 -7.24 24.25
CA SER A 47 24.83 -7.89 23.43
C SER A 47 26.25 -7.56 23.90
N ILE A 48 26.53 -6.29 24.23
CA ILE A 48 27.84 -5.88 24.78
C ILE A 48 28.09 -6.52 26.15
N ALA A 49 27.07 -6.56 27.01
CA ALA A 49 27.19 -7.15 28.34
C ALA A 49 27.37 -8.67 28.30
N GLU A 50 26.76 -9.36 27.33
CA GLU A 50 27.00 -10.78 27.05
C GLU A 50 28.44 -11.04 26.61
N GLU A 51 28.97 -10.23 25.69
CA GLU A 51 30.37 -10.35 25.25
C GLU A 51 31.33 -10.18 26.44
N GLN A 52 31.10 -9.20 27.31
CA GLN A 52 31.88 -9.00 28.52
C GLN A 52 31.75 -10.17 29.50
N ARG A 53 30.54 -10.71 29.68
CA ARG A 53 30.29 -11.88 30.54
C ARG A 53 31.06 -13.09 30.03
N ASP A 54 31.03 -13.34 28.72
CA ASP A 54 31.69 -14.49 28.12
C ASP A 54 33.21 -14.36 28.21
N ALA A 55 33.75 -13.14 28.03
CA ALA A 55 35.17 -12.85 28.25
C ALA A 55 35.59 -13.06 29.72
N LEU A 56 34.80 -12.57 30.68
CA LEU A 56 35.03 -12.78 32.12
C LEU A 56 34.89 -14.27 32.51
N GLY A 57 33.95 -14.98 31.89
CA GLY A 57 33.76 -16.42 32.05
C GLY A 57 34.97 -17.21 31.57
N ALA A 58 35.51 -16.86 30.40
CA ALA A 58 36.74 -17.44 29.87
C ALA A 58 37.95 -17.19 30.79
N LEU A 59 38.13 -15.94 31.26
CA LEU A 59 39.19 -15.60 32.23
C LEU A 59 39.03 -16.36 33.55
N SER A 60 37.79 -16.48 34.05
CA SER A 60 37.50 -17.26 35.26
C SER A 60 37.80 -18.75 35.05
N ALA A 61 37.45 -19.32 33.90
CA ALA A 61 37.77 -20.70 33.58
C ALA A 61 39.28 -20.93 33.47
N GLU A 62 40.03 -19.98 32.92
CA GLU A 62 41.49 -20.04 32.83
C GLU A 62 42.16 -19.93 34.22
N LEU A 63 41.72 -18.97 35.04
CA LEU A 63 42.29 -18.70 36.36
C LEU A 63 41.93 -19.76 37.41
N PHE A 64 40.72 -20.32 37.36
CA PHE A 64 40.18 -21.20 38.41
C PHE A 64 39.85 -22.62 37.93
N GLY A 65 39.93 -22.91 36.63
CA GLY A 65 39.60 -24.23 36.07
C GLY A 65 40.67 -25.30 36.28
N SER A 66 41.91 -24.92 36.62
CA SER A 66 42.93 -25.88 37.06
C SER A 66 42.92 -25.98 38.60
N GLY A 67 42.70 -27.19 39.14
CA GLY A 67 42.61 -27.43 40.59
C GLY A 67 43.85 -26.99 41.40
N SER A 68 44.96 -26.72 40.71
CA SER A 68 46.22 -26.18 41.25
C SER A 68 46.18 -24.70 41.64
N ALA A 69 45.32 -23.86 41.02
CA ALA A 69 45.27 -22.42 41.30
C ALA A 69 44.61 -22.10 42.66
N LEU A 70 43.63 -22.92 43.07
CA LEU A 70 42.88 -22.77 44.32
C LEU A 70 43.72 -23.04 45.58
N ALA A 71 44.87 -23.70 45.45
CA ALA A 71 45.74 -24.10 46.57
C ALA A 71 46.78 -23.04 46.97
N LEU A 72 46.93 -21.95 46.21
CA LEU A 72 48.07 -21.03 46.34
C LEU A 72 47.89 -19.89 47.36
N HIS A 73 46.66 -19.44 47.66
CA HIS A 73 46.41 -18.36 48.63
C HIS A 73 44.93 -18.26 49.06
N TRP A 74 44.64 -17.97 50.34
CA TRP A 74 43.25 -17.87 50.88
C TRP A 74 42.37 -16.77 50.23
N ARG A 75 42.99 -15.81 49.54
CA ARG A 75 42.29 -14.74 48.81
C ARG A 75 41.74 -15.18 47.46
N ILE A 76 42.28 -16.24 46.87
CA ILE A 76 41.90 -16.74 45.54
C ILE A 76 40.45 -17.26 45.51
N PRO A 77 39.99 -18.07 46.49
CA PRO A 77 38.57 -18.46 46.57
C PRO A 77 37.61 -17.28 46.75
N LEU A 78 38.02 -16.26 47.50
CA LEU A 78 37.23 -15.04 47.75
C LEU A 78 37.05 -14.22 46.46
N LEU A 79 38.11 -14.13 45.67
CA LEU A 79 38.11 -13.47 44.36
C LEU A 79 37.26 -14.24 43.34
N GLY A 80 37.33 -15.57 43.34
CA GLY A 80 36.46 -16.43 42.52
C GLY A 80 34.98 -16.33 42.90
N ALA A 81 34.66 -16.23 44.20
CA ALA A 81 33.29 -16.01 44.66
C ALA A 81 32.75 -14.63 44.23
N GLN A 82 33.56 -13.58 44.33
CA GLN A 82 33.20 -12.24 43.86
C GLN A 82 32.97 -12.21 42.34
N LEU A 83 33.86 -12.82 41.55
CA LEU A 83 33.68 -12.98 40.11
C LEU A 83 32.40 -13.76 39.76
N GLY A 84 32.11 -14.83 40.48
CA GLY A 84 30.88 -15.61 40.30
C GLY A 84 29.61 -14.79 40.57
N ILE A 85 29.61 -13.97 41.63
CA ILE A 85 28.50 -13.05 41.93
C ILE A 85 28.35 -12.02 40.81
N SER A 86 29.45 -11.39 40.37
CA SER A 86 29.40 -10.41 39.27
C SER A 86 28.92 -11.02 37.95
N LEU A 87 29.32 -12.25 37.61
CA LEU A 87 28.81 -12.95 36.43
C LEU A 87 27.30 -13.23 36.52
N ALA A 88 26.81 -13.59 37.71
CA ALA A 88 25.38 -13.82 37.95
C ALA A 88 24.57 -12.52 37.89
N GLU A 89 25.06 -11.44 38.47
CA GLU A 89 24.45 -10.11 38.40
C GLU A 89 24.39 -9.59 36.95
N THR A 90 25.48 -9.73 36.19
CA THR A 90 25.51 -9.36 34.76
C THR A 90 24.53 -10.20 33.95
N ALA A 91 24.43 -11.51 34.20
CA ALA A 91 23.46 -12.37 33.52
C ALA A 91 22.00 -11.99 33.83
N ALA A 92 21.70 -11.65 35.09
CA ALA A 92 20.37 -11.16 35.47
C ALA A 92 20.06 -9.80 34.82
N GLY A 93 21.06 -8.91 34.72
CA GLY A 93 20.96 -7.64 34.01
C GLY A 93 20.66 -7.82 32.51
N VAL A 94 21.43 -8.67 31.82
CA VAL A 94 21.22 -9.03 30.41
C VAL A 94 19.78 -9.54 30.20
N PHE A 95 19.36 -10.52 31.00
CA PHE A 95 18.02 -11.09 30.90
C PHE A 95 16.93 -10.03 31.08
N ALA A 96 17.07 -9.13 32.06
CA ALA A 96 16.11 -8.05 32.29
C ALA A 96 16.05 -7.05 31.12
N MET A 97 17.21 -6.71 30.53
CA MET A 97 17.30 -5.83 29.35
C MET A 97 16.59 -6.46 28.15
N GLU A 98 16.84 -7.73 27.88
CA GLU A 98 16.20 -8.47 26.78
C GLU A 98 14.69 -8.60 26.96
N GLN A 99 14.23 -8.96 28.16
CA GLN A 99 12.81 -9.05 28.49
C GLN A 99 12.11 -7.70 28.33
N THR A 100 12.74 -6.61 28.77
CA THR A 100 12.20 -5.25 28.63
C THR A 100 12.12 -4.84 27.16
N ALA A 101 13.20 -5.06 26.40
CA ALA A 101 13.23 -4.75 24.97
C ALA A 101 12.17 -5.55 24.19
N GLN A 102 12.01 -6.84 24.51
CA GLN A 102 10.97 -7.67 23.91
C GLN A 102 9.57 -7.21 24.29
N ALA A 103 9.32 -6.90 25.57
CA ALA A 103 8.01 -6.42 26.03
C ALA A 103 7.60 -5.12 25.33
N VAL A 104 8.53 -4.19 25.14
CA VAL A 104 8.28 -2.94 24.39
C VAL A 104 7.93 -3.23 22.93
N ARG A 105 8.70 -4.08 22.24
CA ARG A 105 8.41 -4.47 20.84
C ARG A 105 7.02 -5.10 20.70
N THR A 106 6.70 -6.06 21.57
CA THR A 106 5.38 -6.72 21.56
C THR A 106 4.25 -5.75 21.90
N ALA A 107 4.46 -4.81 22.83
CA ALA A 107 3.45 -3.80 23.14
C ALA A 107 3.18 -2.87 21.95
N GLN A 108 4.23 -2.47 21.24
CA GLN A 108 4.11 -1.64 20.04
C GLN A 108 3.43 -2.38 18.89
N GLU A 109 3.81 -3.63 18.61
CA GLU A 109 3.17 -4.48 17.60
C GLU A 109 1.66 -4.61 17.87
N ARG A 110 1.28 -4.87 19.13
CA ARG A 110 -0.14 -4.95 19.54
C ARG A 110 -0.87 -3.63 19.40
N TYR A 111 -0.22 -2.52 19.75
CA TYR A 111 -0.80 -1.19 19.56
C TYR A 111 -1.08 -0.94 18.07
N ARG A 112 -0.10 -1.19 17.19
CA ARG A 112 -0.22 -1.02 15.73
C ARG A 112 -1.34 -1.87 15.16
N GLU A 113 -1.39 -3.14 15.55
CA GLU A 113 -2.45 -4.06 15.15
C GLU A 113 -3.83 -3.56 15.60
N THR A 114 -3.94 -3.10 16.85
CA THR A 114 -5.21 -2.58 17.40
C THR A 114 -5.65 -1.30 16.70
N GLU A 115 -4.73 -0.35 16.47
CA GLU A 115 -4.99 0.90 15.76
C GLU A 115 -5.49 0.62 14.34
N ALA A 116 -4.84 -0.30 13.64
CA ALA A 116 -5.19 -0.68 12.28
C ALA A 116 -6.54 -1.42 12.21
N GLN A 117 -6.82 -2.32 13.17
CA GLN A 117 -8.12 -2.99 13.30
C GLN A 117 -9.24 -2.02 13.66
N LEU A 118 -8.99 -1.06 14.55
CA LEU A 118 -9.97 -0.04 14.93
C LEU A 118 -10.31 0.84 13.73
N ALA A 119 -9.31 1.31 12.98
CA ALA A 119 -9.52 2.08 11.76
C ALA A 119 -10.37 1.30 10.73
N ALA A 120 -10.06 0.02 10.52
CA ALA A 120 -10.84 -0.85 9.62
C ALA A 120 -12.28 -1.07 10.11
N ALA A 121 -12.47 -1.33 11.41
CA ALA A 121 -13.79 -1.54 12.01
C ALA A 121 -14.66 -0.27 11.97
N LEU A 122 -14.07 0.90 12.24
CA LEU A 122 -14.76 2.19 12.10
C LEU A 122 -15.16 2.46 10.66
N GLY A 123 -14.29 2.16 9.69
CA GLY A 123 -14.61 2.23 8.26
C GLY A 123 -15.82 1.36 7.89
N THR A 124 -15.81 0.09 8.30
CA THR A 124 -16.94 -0.82 8.05
C THR A 124 -18.22 -0.38 8.76
N ALA A 125 -18.15 0.02 10.02
CA ALA A 125 -19.30 0.48 10.79
C ALA A 125 -19.93 1.74 10.18
N ARG A 126 -19.08 2.68 9.75
CA ARG A 126 -19.49 3.88 9.01
C ARG A 126 -20.19 3.51 7.71
N HIS A 127 -19.57 2.63 6.91
CA HIS A 127 -20.14 2.18 5.63
C HIS A 127 -21.52 1.55 5.79
N LEU A 128 -21.71 0.73 6.84
CA LEU A 128 -23.00 0.13 7.17
C LEU A 128 -24.01 1.16 7.70
N ALA A 129 -23.56 2.16 8.46
CA ALA A 129 -24.41 3.23 8.97
C ALA A 129 -24.98 4.12 7.86
N GLN A 130 -24.31 4.19 6.69
CA GLN A 130 -24.81 4.89 5.50
C GLN A 130 -25.92 4.13 4.77
N PHE A 131 -26.13 2.84 5.03
CA PHE A 131 -27.11 2.03 4.30
C PHE A 131 -28.52 2.64 4.25
N PRO A 132 -29.09 3.20 5.33
CA PRO A 132 -30.41 3.85 5.28
C PRO A 132 -30.48 5.05 4.33
N GLU A 133 -29.37 5.75 4.12
CA GLU A 133 -29.26 6.90 3.20
C GLU A 133 -29.07 6.43 1.74
N ILE A 134 -28.39 5.29 1.55
CA ILE A 134 -28.10 4.71 0.22
C ILE A 134 -29.28 3.88 -0.31
N GLN A 135 -30.03 3.22 0.57
CA GLN A 135 -31.13 2.32 0.22
C GLN A 135 -32.16 2.94 -0.76
N PRO A 136 -32.60 4.20 -0.59
CA PRO A 136 -33.51 4.84 -1.54
C PRO A 136 -32.90 4.95 -2.95
N HIS A 137 -31.62 5.27 -3.07
CA HIS A 137 -30.94 5.43 -4.35
C HIS A 137 -30.67 4.09 -5.08
N LEU A 138 -30.53 3.01 -4.31
CA LEU A 138 -30.49 1.64 -4.84
C LEU A 138 -31.84 1.21 -5.42
N LEU A 139 -32.94 1.56 -4.76
CA LEU A 139 -34.29 1.10 -5.12
C LEU A 139 -34.99 1.98 -6.16
N ASP A 140 -34.71 3.28 -6.19
CA ASP A 140 -35.31 4.24 -7.13
C ASP A 140 -34.52 4.26 -8.45
N PRO A 141 -35.14 3.97 -9.61
CA PRO A 141 -34.50 4.13 -10.93
C PRO A 141 -33.92 5.52 -11.20
N GLN A 142 -34.46 6.57 -10.58
CA GLN A 142 -34.00 7.96 -10.69
C GLN A 142 -33.03 8.37 -9.56
N GLY A 143 -32.72 7.47 -8.63
CA GLY A 143 -31.79 7.72 -7.54
C GLY A 143 -30.34 7.90 -8.02
N ASP A 144 -29.49 8.46 -7.14
CA ASP A 144 -28.07 8.70 -7.39
C ASP A 144 -27.31 7.38 -7.64
N LYS A 145 -27.11 7.05 -8.91
CA LYS A 145 -26.48 5.79 -9.33
C LYS A 145 -24.98 5.77 -9.09
N ALA A 146 -24.31 6.92 -9.09
CA ALA A 146 -22.88 6.99 -8.85
C ALA A 146 -22.59 6.66 -7.39
N LEU A 147 -23.38 7.25 -6.48
CA LEU A 147 -23.32 6.96 -5.06
C LEU A 147 -23.63 5.49 -4.74
N ALA A 148 -24.71 4.95 -5.33
CA ALA A 148 -25.09 3.55 -5.12
C ALA A 148 -24.05 2.55 -5.65
N ASP A 149 -23.44 2.82 -6.81
CA ASP A 149 -22.37 1.99 -7.41
C ASP A 149 -21.10 2.02 -6.55
N ALA A 150 -20.64 3.22 -6.14
CA ALA A 150 -19.46 3.39 -5.31
C ALA A 150 -19.62 2.69 -3.95
N TRP A 151 -20.74 2.94 -3.26
CA TRP A 151 -21.05 2.29 -1.98
C TRP A 151 -21.13 0.76 -2.12
N GLY A 152 -21.77 0.26 -3.17
CA GLY A 152 -21.93 -1.17 -3.40
C GLY A 152 -20.61 -1.89 -3.65
N ARG A 153 -19.71 -1.31 -4.46
CA ARG A 153 -18.38 -1.89 -4.74
C ARG A 153 -17.53 -1.94 -3.49
N THR A 154 -17.51 -0.85 -2.73
CA THR A 154 -16.74 -0.76 -1.48
C THR A 154 -17.28 -1.72 -0.42
N ALA A 155 -18.61 -1.88 -0.33
CA ALA A 155 -19.21 -2.88 0.55
C ALA A 155 -18.75 -4.31 0.22
N LEU A 156 -18.65 -4.67 -1.07
CA LEU A 156 -18.15 -5.99 -1.48
C LEU A 156 -16.69 -6.19 -1.05
N VAL A 157 -15.84 -5.19 -1.25
CA VAL A 157 -14.43 -5.27 -0.84
C VAL A 157 -14.30 -5.38 0.69
N SER A 158 -14.99 -4.54 1.45
CA SER A 158 -14.95 -4.50 2.92
C SER A 158 -15.50 -5.77 3.57
N LEU A 159 -16.38 -6.52 2.90
CA LEU A 159 -16.87 -7.84 3.35
C LEU A 159 -15.89 -8.99 3.02
N GLY A 160 -14.65 -8.68 2.63
CA GLY A 160 -13.60 -9.66 2.36
C GLY A 160 -13.61 -10.23 0.95
N GLN A 161 -14.38 -9.64 0.03
CA GLN A 161 -14.42 -10.06 -1.38
C GLN A 161 -13.50 -9.23 -2.28
N GLY A 162 -12.56 -8.45 -1.73
CA GLY A 162 -11.61 -7.63 -2.51
C GLY A 162 -10.79 -8.42 -3.52
N SER A 163 -10.32 -9.61 -3.13
CA SER A 163 -9.65 -10.54 -4.04
C SER A 163 -10.59 -11.05 -5.14
N GLN A 164 -11.88 -11.25 -4.86
CA GLN A 164 -12.87 -11.61 -5.88
C GLN A 164 -13.14 -10.47 -6.86
N LEU A 165 -13.04 -9.20 -6.45
CA LEU A 165 -13.18 -8.06 -7.35
C LEU A 165 -11.98 -7.95 -8.30
N LEU A 166 -10.75 -8.06 -7.78
CA LEU A 166 -9.53 -8.13 -8.60
C LEU A 166 -9.55 -9.34 -9.55
N LEU A 167 -9.98 -10.51 -9.04
CA LEU A 167 -10.20 -11.71 -9.85
C LEU A 167 -11.32 -11.51 -10.86
N SER A 168 -12.38 -10.75 -10.56
CA SER A 168 -13.48 -10.49 -11.50
C SER A 168 -13.03 -9.62 -12.68
N LEU A 169 -12.04 -8.75 -12.48
CA LEU A 169 -11.40 -7.98 -13.54
C LEU A 169 -10.55 -8.88 -14.43
N LEU A 170 -9.81 -9.82 -13.84
CA LEU A 170 -9.08 -10.86 -14.58
C LEU A 170 -10.03 -11.88 -15.25
N ALA A 171 -11.20 -12.12 -14.66
CA ALA A 171 -12.18 -13.13 -15.07
C ALA A 171 -13.24 -12.61 -16.06
N ARG A 172 -13.32 -11.29 -16.30
CA ARG A 172 -14.38 -10.66 -17.09
C ARG A 172 -14.41 -11.07 -18.56
N LYS A 173 -13.33 -11.68 -19.06
CA LYS A 173 -13.26 -12.34 -20.39
C LYS A 173 -14.08 -13.64 -20.47
N HIS A 174 -14.44 -14.26 -19.35
CA HIS A 174 -15.05 -15.60 -19.34
C HIS A 174 -16.17 -15.72 -18.27
N PRO A 175 -17.46 -15.49 -18.63
CA PRO A 175 -18.60 -15.54 -17.70
C PRO A 175 -18.80 -16.90 -16.99
N MET A 176 -18.05 -17.94 -17.38
CA MET A 176 -17.97 -19.27 -16.76
C MET A 176 -17.18 -19.31 -15.44
N LEU A 177 -16.43 -18.26 -15.08
CA LEU A 177 -15.67 -18.17 -13.82
C LEU A 177 -16.54 -17.96 -12.55
N ARG A 178 -17.87 -17.97 -12.70
CA ARG A 178 -18.85 -17.78 -11.60
C ARG A 178 -19.21 -19.05 -10.81
N ALA A 179 -18.60 -20.20 -11.06
CA ALA A 179 -19.01 -21.47 -10.43
C ALA A 179 -18.12 -21.93 -9.26
N SER A 180 -18.69 -21.89 -8.04
CA SER A 180 -18.28 -22.50 -6.75
C SER A 180 -16.83 -22.27 -6.23
N GLY A 181 -16.73 -21.67 -5.05
CA GLY A 181 -15.51 -21.07 -4.48
C GLY A 181 -14.35 -22.00 -4.10
N GLU A 182 -14.53 -23.32 -3.98
CA GLU A 182 -13.46 -24.21 -3.51
C GLU A 182 -12.57 -24.76 -4.65
N GLY A 183 -13.14 -24.98 -5.85
CA GLY A 183 -12.37 -25.42 -7.03
C GLY A 183 -11.56 -24.29 -7.70
N LEU A 184 -12.05 -23.05 -7.58
CA LEU A 184 -11.38 -21.84 -8.07
C LEU A 184 -10.09 -21.54 -7.30
N GLY A 185 -10.03 -21.77 -5.99
CA GLY A 185 -8.87 -21.41 -5.15
C GLY A 185 -7.56 -22.15 -5.52
N LEU A 186 -7.64 -23.45 -5.81
CA LEU A 186 -6.46 -24.25 -6.15
C LEU A 186 -5.96 -24.00 -7.58
N VAL A 187 -6.89 -23.83 -8.53
CA VAL A 187 -6.56 -23.48 -9.92
C VAL A 187 -5.94 -22.08 -9.96
N THR A 188 -6.52 -21.10 -9.25
CA THR A 188 -6.02 -19.72 -9.17
C THR A 188 -4.65 -19.60 -8.50
N GLN A 189 -4.36 -20.37 -7.44
CA GLN A 189 -3.03 -20.35 -6.83
C GLN A 189 -1.92 -20.82 -7.78
N SER A 190 -2.11 -21.95 -8.47
CA SER A 190 -1.11 -22.47 -9.42
C SER A 190 -0.83 -21.49 -10.57
N LEU A 191 -1.84 -20.71 -10.98
CA LEU A 191 -1.72 -19.72 -12.03
C LEU A 191 -1.05 -18.45 -11.54
N LEU A 192 -1.42 -18.00 -10.35
CA LEU A 192 -0.75 -16.87 -9.72
C LEU A 192 0.73 -17.19 -9.53
N GLU A 193 1.08 -18.42 -9.16
CA GLU A 193 2.47 -18.89 -9.10
C GLU A 193 3.16 -18.91 -10.47
N LYS A 194 2.46 -19.31 -11.53
CA LYS A 194 2.99 -19.29 -12.90
C LYS A 194 3.17 -17.86 -13.42
N ALA A 195 2.19 -16.99 -13.25
CA ALA A 195 2.25 -15.57 -13.59
C ALA A 195 3.33 -14.84 -12.78
N ARG A 196 3.48 -15.16 -11.49
CA ARG A 196 4.60 -14.71 -10.64
C ARG A 196 5.95 -15.12 -11.20
N ARG A 197 6.08 -16.39 -11.63
CA ARG A 197 7.33 -16.87 -12.21
C ARG A 197 7.66 -16.12 -13.50
N VAL A 198 6.70 -16.01 -14.40
CA VAL A 198 6.87 -15.28 -15.67
C VAL A 198 7.22 -13.82 -15.41
N SER A 199 6.52 -13.14 -14.50
CA SER A 199 6.80 -11.75 -14.14
C SER A 199 8.19 -11.55 -13.53
N ARG A 200 8.74 -12.53 -12.79
CA ARG A 200 10.14 -12.48 -12.29
C ARG A 200 11.19 -12.66 -13.37
N GLU A 201 10.85 -13.39 -14.42
CA GLU A 201 11.73 -13.66 -15.55
C GLU A 201 11.62 -12.58 -16.64
N SER A 202 10.53 -11.80 -16.60
CA SER A 202 10.30 -10.67 -17.50
C SER A 202 11.21 -9.49 -17.13
N THR A 203 11.55 -8.68 -18.11
CA THR A 203 12.32 -7.46 -17.95
C THR A 203 11.52 -6.26 -18.43
N GLN A 204 11.62 -5.16 -17.69
CA GLN A 204 11.08 -3.86 -18.09
C GLN A 204 12.24 -2.98 -18.53
N THR A 205 12.08 -2.27 -19.64
CA THR A 205 13.13 -1.43 -20.23
C THR A 205 12.61 -0.03 -20.50
N LEU A 206 13.50 0.97 -20.48
CA LEU A 206 13.16 2.34 -20.87
C LEU A 206 13.05 2.44 -22.39
N SER A 207 11.96 3.06 -22.86
CA SER A 207 11.87 3.51 -24.24
C SER A 207 12.87 4.65 -24.47
N PRO A 208 13.54 4.71 -25.63
CA PRO A 208 14.46 5.82 -25.95
C PRO A 208 13.74 7.17 -26.10
N GLN A 209 12.41 7.17 -26.24
CA GLN A 209 11.63 8.39 -26.36
C GLN A 209 11.27 8.92 -24.97
N THR A 210 11.64 10.17 -24.71
CA THR A 210 11.21 10.91 -23.53
C THR A 210 10.44 12.14 -23.97
N GLN A 211 9.38 12.46 -23.23
CA GLN A 211 8.57 13.65 -23.49
C GLN A 211 8.84 14.68 -22.39
N ALA A 212 8.80 15.96 -22.73
CA ALA A 212 8.93 17.02 -21.74
C ALA A 212 7.53 17.59 -21.45
N LEU A 213 7.17 17.60 -20.18
CA LEU A 213 6.04 18.36 -19.68
C LEU A 213 6.55 19.76 -19.28
N PRO A 214 5.88 20.83 -19.73
CA PRO A 214 6.22 22.17 -19.30
C PRO A 214 6.12 22.27 -17.79
N GLY A 215 7.00 23.08 -17.20
CA GLY A 215 6.84 23.44 -15.81
C GLY A 215 5.57 24.27 -15.65
N GLU A 216 4.77 23.94 -14.64
CA GLU A 216 3.77 24.84 -14.09
C GLU A 216 4.12 25.16 -12.64
N PRO A 217 4.01 26.42 -12.19
CA PRO A 217 4.17 26.77 -10.79
C PRO A 217 3.12 26.05 -9.94
N VAL A 218 3.60 25.24 -9.00
CA VAL A 218 2.77 24.54 -8.02
C VAL A 218 3.18 24.93 -6.61
N GLU A 219 2.20 25.16 -5.75
CA GLU A 219 2.38 25.51 -4.34
C GLU A 219 1.88 24.40 -3.40
N ARG A 220 1.03 23.52 -3.92
CA ARG A 220 0.28 22.49 -3.17
C ARG A 220 0.31 21.14 -3.89
N LEU A 221 0.09 20.06 -3.12
CA LEU A 221 -0.07 18.71 -3.65
C LEU A 221 -1.14 18.59 -4.75
N SER A 222 -2.34 19.16 -4.57
CA SER A 222 -3.41 19.08 -5.58
C SER A 222 -2.98 19.68 -6.92
N GLU A 223 -2.31 20.83 -6.89
CA GLU A 223 -1.76 21.50 -8.07
C GLU A 223 -0.64 20.66 -8.72
N HIS A 224 0.24 20.06 -7.91
CA HIS A 224 1.25 19.12 -8.40
C HIS A 224 0.61 17.94 -9.12
N LEU A 225 -0.37 17.27 -8.51
CA LEU A 225 -1.06 16.13 -9.11
C LEU A 225 -1.80 16.54 -10.39
N GLN A 226 -2.41 17.74 -10.41
CA GLN A 226 -3.06 18.28 -11.60
C GLN A 226 -2.05 18.50 -12.75
N ALA A 227 -0.87 19.06 -12.46
CA ALA A 227 0.20 19.22 -13.44
C ALA A 227 0.76 17.88 -13.95
N GLN A 228 0.62 16.82 -13.16
CA GLN A 228 1.01 15.46 -13.55
C GLN A 228 -0.12 14.66 -14.23
N ALA A 229 -1.31 15.24 -14.43
CA ALA A 229 -2.46 14.55 -15.03
C ALA A 229 -2.17 13.96 -16.42
N GLU A 230 -1.35 14.66 -17.21
CA GLU A 230 -0.99 14.25 -18.56
C GLU A 230 0.07 13.14 -18.61
N VAL A 231 0.77 12.85 -17.49
CA VAL A 231 1.82 11.82 -17.47
C VAL A 231 1.26 10.48 -17.94
N ALA A 232 0.06 10.13 -17.49
CA ALA A 232 -0.61 8.87 -17.86
C ALA A 232 -0.93 8.76 -19.37
N ALA A 233 -1.02 9.88 -20.09
CA ALA A 233 -1.23 9.89 -21.54
C ALA A 233 0.09 9.93 -22.33
N LEU A 234 1.17 10.37 -21.69
CA LEU A 234 2.48 10.58 -22.33
C LEU A 234 3.50 9.48 -22.04
N GLY A 235 3.32 8.70 -20.97
CA GLY A 235 4.20 7.60 -20.59
C GLY A 235 3.84 6.94 -19.27
N ASP A 236 4.83 6.34 -18.62
CA ASP A 236 4.65 5.45 -17.48
C ASP A 236 5.07 6.03 -16.14
N PHE A 237 5.95 7.02 -16.14
CA PHE A 237 6.27 7.82 -14.96
C PHE A 237 6.93 9.13 -15.40
N SER A 238 6.99 10.10 -14.49
CA SER A 238 7.74 11.33 -14.72
C SER A 238 8.80 11.56 -13.65
N ILE A 239 9.86 12.27 -14.01
CA ILE A 239 10.87 12.78 -13.09
C ILE A 239 10.99 14.28 -13.31
N SER A 240 10.84 15.05 -12.23
CA SER A 240 11.11 16.47 -12.21
C SER A 240 12.23 16.73 -11.20
N SER A 241 13.28 17.45 -11.61
CA SER A 241 14.48 17.65 -10.81
C SER A 241 14.61 19.12 -10.41
N ARG A 242 14.97 19.36 -9.15
CA ARG A 242 15.15 20.70 -8.59
C ARG A 242 16.49 20.81 -7.90
N GLU A 243 17.24 21.83 -8.28
CA GLU A 243 18.40 22.26 -7.53
C GLU A 243 17.98 23.22 -6.43
N GLN A 244 18.42 22.97 -5.20
CA GLN A 244 18.25 23.90 -4.08
C GLN A 244 19.63 24.45 -3.68
N PRO A 245 19.84 25.78 -3.71
CA PRO A 245 21.14 26.36 -3.37
C PRO A 245 21.60 25.98 -1.96
N GLY A 246 22.71 25.25 -1.86
CA GLY A 246 23.28 24.81 -0.58
C GLY A 246 22.69 23.50 -0.03
N GLU A 247 21.73 22.90 -0.74
CA GLU A 247 21.14 21.61 -0.41
C GLU A 247 21.41 20.59 -1.51
N ARG A 248 21.05 19.33 -1.28
CA ARG A 248 21.14 18.29 -2.31
C ARG A 248 20.04 18.49 -3.35
N PRO A 249 20.26 18.10 -4.62
CA PRO A 249 19.20 18.00 -5.59
C PRO A 249 18.02 17.17 -5.06
N ARG A 250 16.82 17.61 -5.38
CA ARG A 250 15.57 16.90 -5.09
C ARG A 250 14.94 16.47 -6.40
N HIS A 251 14.61 15.19 -6.50
CA HIS A 251 13.91 14.62 -7.63
C HIS A 251 12.50 14.20 -7.19
N VAL A 252 11.49 14.75 -7.84
CA VAL A 252 10.10 14.36 -7.63
C VAL A 252 9.71 13.39 -8.73
N ILE A 253 9.25 12.21 -8.33
CA ILE A 253 8.84 11.12 -9.22
C ILE A 253 7.32 10.98 -9.13
N HIS A 254 6.61 11.02 -10.25
CA HIS A 254 5.18 10.72 -10.29
C HIS A 254 4.92 9.42 -11.04
N ILE A 255 4.18 8.50 -10.42
CA ILE A 255 3.80 7.22 -11.01
C ILE A 255 2.27 7.18 -11.15
N PRO A 256 1.72 7.28 -12.37
CA PRO A 256 0.28 7.22 -12.60
C PRO A 256 -0.27 5.80 -12.37
N GLY A 257 -1.60 5.70 -12.49
CA GLY A 257 -2.32 4.43 -12.33
C GLY A 257 -2.11 3.45 -13.48
N LEU A 258 -2.76 2.29 -13.35
CA LEU A 258 -2.77 1.24 -14.36
C LEU A 258 -3.31 1.79 -15.70
N GLU A 259 -2.65 1.42 -16.79
CA GLU A 259 -3.15 1.64 -18.14
C GLU A 259 -4.00 0.45 -18.55
N LEU A 260 -5.27 0.71 -18.87
CA LEU A 260 -6.17 -0.26 -19.46
C LEU A 260 -6.79 0.35 -20.70
N PRO A 261 -6.91 -0.41 -21.81
CA PRO A 261 -7.66 0.00 -23.00
C PRO A 261 -9.02 0.62 -22.63
N GLU A 262 -9.42 1.71 -23.30
CA GLU A 262 -10.70 2.40 -23.06
C GLU A 262 -11.90 1.44 -23.15
N GLU A 263 -11.81 0.41 -23.97
CA GLU A 263 -12.78 -0.68 -24.18
C GLU A 263 -12.96 -1.62 -22.97
N LEU A 264 -12.10 -1.51 -21.94
CA LEU A 264 -12.28 -2.16 -20.64
C LEU A 264 -12.95 -1.24 -19.61
N ALA A 265 -12.92 0.07 -19.84
CA ALA A 265 -13.54 1.08 -18.98
C ALA A 265 -15.05 1.21 -19.26
N GLU A 266 -15.45 1.07 -20.52
CA GLU A 266 -16.84 0.79 -20.94
C GLU A 266 -16.93 -0.68 -21.35
N LEU A 267 -17.74 -1.48 -20.67
CA LEU A 267 -17.84 -2.93 -20.91
C LEU A 267 -18.35 -3.26 -22.34
N ASP A 268 -17.46 -3.33 -23.32
CA ASP A 268 -17.70 -4.04 -24.58
C ASP A 268 -17.11 -5.46 -24.49
N LEU A 269 -17.99 -6.43 -24.29
CA LEU A 269 -17.66 -7.85 -24.16
C LEU A 269 -17.10 -8.45 -25.45
N ASP A 270 -17.32 -7.80 -26.60
CA ASP A 270 -16.88 -8.30 -27.91
C ASP A 270 -15.41 -7.94 -28.20
N GLY A 271 -14.92 -6.77 -27.77
CA GLY A 271 -13.48 -6.40 -27.84
C GLY A 271 -12.60 -7.21 -26.87
N LEU A 272 -13.12 -7.50 -25.67
CA LEU A 272 -12.49 -8.38 -24.68
C LEU A 272 -12.28 -9.82 -25.20
N ALA A 273 -13.16 -10.31 -26.08
CA ALA A 273 -13.06 -11.61 -26.72
C ALA A 273 -12.02 -11.65 -27.85
N ALA A 274 -11.65 -10.49 -28.42
CA ALA A 274 -10.70 -10.36 -29.52
C ALA A 274 -9.22 -10.41 -29.10
N GLY A 275 -8.91 -10.25 -27.79
CA GLY A 275 -7.55 -10.45 -27.26
C GLY A 275 -6.67 -9.20 -27.18
N GLU A 276 -7.27 -8.00 -27.17
CA GLU A 276 -6.55 -6.72 -27.21
C GLU A 276 -6.17 -6.17 -25.82
N LEU A 277 -5.61 -7.02 -24.94
CA LEU A 277 -4.92 -6.53 -23.74
C LEU A 277 -3.45 -6.37 -24.09
N ASP A 278 -2.99 -5.14 -24.30
CA ASP A 278 -1.55 -4.88 -24.47
C ASP A 278 -0.81 -5.14 -23.15
N LEU A 279 -0.24 -6.33 -23.03
CA LEU A 279 0.57 -6.72 -21.88
C LEU A 279 2.01 -6.17 -21.95
N SER A 280 2.41 -5.61 -23.10
CA SER A 280 3.71 -4.97 -23.28
C SER A 280 3.75 -3.54 -22.75
N ALA A 281 2.58 -2.91 -22.61
CA ALA A 281 2.41 -1.59 -22.00
C ALA A 281 3.07 -1.53 -20.60
N GLY A 282 3.89 -0.51 -20.38
CA GLY A 282 4.70 -0.37 -19.16
C GLY A 282 3.88 -0.37 -17.87
N ARG A 283 2.68 0.24 -17.90
CA ARG A 283 1.69 0.26 -16.81
C ARG A 283 0.54 -0.74 -17.00
N GLY A 284 0.74 -1.78 -17.80
CA GLY A 284 -0.24 -2.85 -18.01
C GLY A 284 -0.25 -3.91 -16.89
N LEU A 285 -0.80 -5.08 -17.18
CA LEU A 285 -0.94 -6.19 -16.21
C LEU A 285 0.40 -6.68 -15.63
N ASN A 286 1.49 -6.65 -16.41
CA ASN A 286 2.81 -7.00 -15.90
C ASN A 286 3.28 -6.06 -14.79
N SER A 287 2.93 -4.77 -14.89
CA SER A 287 3.17 -3.77 -13.85
C SER A 287 2.44 -4.11 -12.55
N LEU A 288 1.17 -4.54 -12.65
CA LEU A 288 0.39 -5.02 -11.50
C LEU A 288 1.04 -6.24 -10.84
N LEU A 289 1.54 -7.19 -11.62
CA LEU A 289 2.25 -8.36 -11.11
C LEU A 289 3.58 -7.97 -10.46
N ASP A 290 4.33 -7.05 -11.06
CA ASP A 290 5.58 -6.51 -10.51
C ASP A 290 5.33 -5.85 -9.14
N ALA A 291 4.32 -4.98 -9.05
CA ALA A 291 3.94 -4.34 -7.80
C ALA A 291 3.43 -5.33 -6.74
N GLY A 292 2.61 -6.30 -7.14
CA GLY A 292 1.99 -7.23 -6.21
C GLY A 292 2.91 -8.36 -5.75
N THR A 293 3.99 -8.65 -6.49
CA THR A 293 4.74 -9.91 -6.30
C THR A 293 6.26 -9.80 -6.32
N ASN A 294 6.80 -8.74 -6.92
CA ASN A 294 8.25 -8.52 -7.04
C ASN A 294 8.68 -7.21 -6.37
N ASP A 295 7.82 -6.63 -5.53
CA ASP A 295 8.07 -5.36 -4.83
C ASP A 295 8.50 -4.23 -5.78
N SER A 296 7.92 -4.21 -6.98
CA SER A 296 8.22 -3.22 -8.02
C SER A 296 9.68 -3.20 -8.45
N ALA A 297 10.40 -4.32 -8.36
CA ALA A 297 11.83 -4.38 -8.64
C ALA A 297 12.17 -3.99 -10.09
N HIS A 298 11.30 -4.32 -11.06
CA HIS A 298 11.53 -3.98 -12.46
C HIS A 298 11.32 -2.48 -12.70
N LEU A 299 10.22 -1.91 -12.19
CA LEU A 299 9.99 -0.46 -12.28
C LEU A 299 11.10 0.33 -11.59
N GLN A 300 11.60 -0.15 -10.45
CA GLN A 300 12.73 0.47 -9.76
C GLN A 300 14.00 0.53 -10.60
N GLY A 301 14.28 -0.52 -11.38
CA GLY A 301 15.46 -0.56 -12.25
C GLY A 301 15.39 0.50 -13.36
N VAL A 302 14.23 0.66 -14.00
CA VAL A 302 14.05 1.67 -15.05
C VAL A 302 13.98 3.09 -14.49
N ILE A 303 13.41 3.30 -13.30
CA ILE A 303 13.48 4.60 -12.62
C ILE A 303 14.92 4.95 -12.24
N ASP A 304 15.71 3.98 -11.77
CA ASP A 304 17.13 4.21 -11.46
C ASP A 304 17.90 4.64 -12.70
N GLN A 305 17.71 3.95 -13.83
CA GLN A 305 18.32 4.34 -15.11
C GLN A 305 17.88 5.74 -15.54
N ALA A 306 16.59 6.08 -15.41
CA ALA A 306 16.07 7.41 -15.78
C ALA A 306 16.61 8.53 -14.87
N LEU A 307 16.82 8.26 -13.58
CA LEU A 307 17.48 9.16 -12.64
C LEU A 307 18.94 9.38 -13.02
N GLU A 308 19.69 8.31 -13.32
CA GLU A 308 21.08 8.40 -13.78
C GLU A 308 21.19 9.20 -15.09
N ASP A 309 20.31 8.93 -16.06
CA ASP A 309 20.26 9.65 -17.34
C ASP A 309 19.94 11.14 -17.16
N SER A 310 19.25 11.48 -16.07
CA SER A 310 18.94 12.86 -15.67
C SER A 310 20.06 13.53 -14.85
N GLY A 311 21.13 12.79 -14.54
CA GLY A 311 22.27 13.28 -13.77
C GLY A 311 22.10 13.21 -12.25
N ALA A 312 21.09 12.49 -11.74
CA ALA A 312 20.94 12.26 -10.32
C ALA A 312 22.13 11.45 -9.78
N LEU A 313 22.56 11.79 -8.57
CA LEU A 313 23.67 11.13 -7.89
C LEU A 313 23.17 10.29 -6.71
N PRO A 314 23.87 9.20 -6.36
CA PRO A 314 23.57 8.45 -5.15
C PRO A 314 23.55 9.36 -3.91
N GLY A 315 22.48 9.26 -3.12
CA GLY A 315 22.23 10.09 -1.94
C GLY A 315 21.44 11.37 -2.21
N ASP A 316 21.11 11.69 -3.46
CA ASP A 316 20.16 12.76 -3.77
C ASP A 316 18.77 12.44 -3.19
N GLU A 317 17.97 13.48 -2.98
CA GLU A 317 16.66 13.35 -2.35
C GLU A 317 15.60 12.91 -3.36
N LEU A 318 14.77 11.93 -3.00
CA LEU A 318 13.59 11.53 -3.76
C LEU A 318 12.31 11.84 -2.99
N VAL A 319 11.35 12.44 -3.69
CA VAL A 319 9.95 12.55 -3.29
C VAL A 319 9.14 11.77 -4.31
N ILE A 320 8.30 10.83 -3.87
CA ILE A 320 7.58 9.94 -4.78
C ILE A 320 6.08 10.14 -4.60
N THR A 321 5.38 10.47 -5.67
CA THR A 321 3.93 10.52 -5.70
C THR A 321 3.38 9.39 -6.57
N GLY A 322 2.24 8.82 -6.20
CA GLY A 322 1.65 7.75 -6.99
C GLY A 322 0.14 7.67 -6.85
N TYR A 323 -0.53 7.37 -7.96
CA TYR A 323 -1.98 7.21 -8.01
C TYR A 323 -2.36 5.75 -8.32
N SER A 324 -3.37 5.22 -7.62
CA SER A 324 -3.86 3.84 -7.83
C SER A 324 -2.71 2.82 -7.78
N LEU A 325 -2.50 2.03 -8.83
CA LEU A 325 -1.37 1.10 -8.95
C LEU A 325 0.00 1.78 -8.77
N GLY A 326 0.19 2.99 -9.30
CA GLY A 326 1.43 3.74 -9.13
C GLY A 326 1.73 4.09 -7.68
N GLY A 327 0.68 4.26 -6.85
CA GLY A 327 0.83 4.41 -5.41
C GLY A 327 1.33 3.14 -4.72
N LEU A 328 0.92 1.95 -5.19
CA LEU A 328 1.48 0.68 -4.71
C LEU A 328 2.97 0.57 -5.06
N HIS A 329 3.38 0.97 -6.28
CA HIS A 329 4.79 1.04 -6.64
C HIS A 329 5.56 2.00 -5.74
N ALA A 330 5.02 3.20 -5.47
CA ALA A 330 5.65 4.17 -4.58
C ALA A 330 5.86 3.61 -3.16
N LEU A 331 4.87 2.90 -2.61
CA LEU A 331 4.99 2.21 -1.31
C LEU A 331 6.04 1.10 -1.34
N ASN A 332 6.11 0.32 -2.41
CA ASN A 332 7.09 -0.75 -2.56
C ASN A 332 8.53 -0.21 -2.60
N ILE A 333 8.73 0.91 -3.30
CA ILE A 333 10.00 1.62 -3.35
C ILE A 333 10.42 2.04 -1.93
N ALA A 334 9.47 2.59 -1.15
CA ALA A 334 9.69 3.05 0.21
C ALA A 334 9.95 1.93 1.24
N SER A 335 9.52 0.70 0.96
CA SER A 335 9.72 -0.47 1.83
C SER A 335 11.14 -1.07 1.77
N GLY A 336 12.10 -0.41 1.11
CA GLY A 336 13.52 -0.82 1.13
C GLY A 336 14.03 -1.47 -0.15
N GLY A 337 13.45 -1.09 -1.29
CA GLY A 337 13.90 -1.50 -2.61
C GLY A 337 15.27 -0.93 -3.02
N ALA A 338 15.69 -1.20 -4.25
CA ALA A 338 16.99 -0.79 -4.79
C ALA A 338 17.19 0.73 -4.74
N LEU A 339 16.14 1.51 -5.06
CA LEU A 339 16.19 2.97 -5.02
C LEU A 339 16.42 3.50 -3.60
N ALA A 340 15.75 2.93 -2.59
CA ALA A 340 15.89 3.35 -1.20
C ALA A 340 17.29 3.09 -0.62
N LYS A 341 18.06 2.17 -1.22
CA LYS A 341 19.46 1.91 -0.85
C LYS A 341 20.44 2.88 -1.50
N LYS A 342 20.07 3.47 -2.64
CA LYS A 342 20.94 4.31 -3.46
C LYS A 342 20.66 5.81 -3.26
N TYR A 343 19.41 6.19 -3.07
CA TYR A 343 18.95 7.57 -2.90
C TYR A 343 18.29 7.76 -1.53
N ARG A 344 18.16 9.01 -1.09
CA ARG A 344 17.45 9.37 0.14
C ARG A 344 15.99 9.64 -0.20
N ILE A 345 15.13 8.65 -0.05
CA ILE A 345 13.68 8.88 -0.12
C ILE A 345 13.28 9.63 1.15
N SER A 346 12.75 10.84 1.02
CA SER A 346 12.30 11.63 2.17
C SER A 346 10.79 11.53 2.36
N GLN A 347 10.04 11.50 1.25
CA GLN A 347 8.58 11.54 1.30
C GLN A 347 7.93 10.69 0.21
N VAL A 348 6.77 10.14 0.54
CA VAL A 348 5.90 9.38 -0.36
C VAL A 348 4.46 9.84 -0.19
N ALA A 349 3.82 10.25 -1.27
CA ALA A 349 2.39 10.57 -1.28
C ALA A 349 1.65 9.61 -2.21
N THR A 350 0.57 9.00 -1.70
CA THR A 350 -0.24 8.06 -2.48
C THR A 350 -1.67 8.50 -2.52
N VAL A 351 -2.33 8.36 -3.67
CA VAL A 351 -3.73 8.72 -3.88
C VAL A 351 -4.48 7.52 -4.43
N ALA A 352 -5.60 7.15 -3.79
CA ALA A 352 -6.43 6.03 -4.23
C ALA A 352 -5.66 4.69 -4.35
N ALA A 353 -4.55 4.54 -3.63
CA ALA A 353 -3.66 3.39 -3.78
C ALA A 353 -4.17 2.19 -2.95
N PRO A 354 -4.01 0.95 -3.46
CA PRO A 354 -4.20 -0.24 -2.64
C PRO A 354 -3.35 -0.17 -1.37
N ASN A 355 -3.93 -0.52 -0.23
CA ASN A 355 -3.16 -0.61 1.00
C ASN A 355 -2.14 -1.75 0.89
N ARG A 356 -0.95 -1.53 1.47
CA ARG A 356 0.10 -2.52 1.62
C ARG A 356 0.42 -2.72 3.09
N ALA A 357 0.48 -3.98 3.52
CA ALA A 357 0.95 -4.37 4.83
C ALA A 357 2.49 -4.21 4.94
N GLY A 358 2.97 -3.86 6.13
CA GLY A 358 4.39 -3.70 6.43
C GLY A 358 4.87 -2.24 6.40
N ALA A 359 5.99 -2.04 7.08
CA ALA A 359 6.60 -0.73 7.29
C ALA A 359 7.32 -0.20 6.04
N THR A 360 7.33 1.12 5.90
CA THR A 360 8.35 1.82 5.10
C THR A 360 9.66 1.86 5.89
N LEU A 361 10.78 2.16 5.23
CA LEU A 361 12.02 2.38 5.98
C LEU A 361 11.84 3.56 6.96
N PRO A 362 12.48 3.50 8.15
CA PRO A 362 12.41 4.59 9.13
C PRO A 362 12.84 5.94 8.53
N GLY A 363 12.13 7.01 8.87
CA GLY A 363 12.43 8.37 8.40
C GLY A 363 11.89 8.72 7.01
N ILE A 364 11.15 7.81 6.36
CA ILE A 364 10.41 8.10 5.13
C ILE A 364 8.97 8.50 5.49
N ARG A 365 8.64 9.79 5.32
CA ARG A 365 7.28 10.27 5.59
C ARG A 365 6.33 9.84 4.49
N THR A 366 5.28 9.10 4.86
CA THR A 366 4.30 8.60 3.91
C THR A 366 2.92 9.18 4.20
N THR A 367 2.27 9.73 3.19
CA THR A 367 0.90 10.24 3.30
C THR A 367 0.02 9.53 2.27
N SER A 368 -1.03 8.86 2.73
CA SER A 368 -1.99 8.16 1.87
C SER A 368 -3.35 8.86 1.89
N PHE A 369 -3.84 9.25 0.72
CA PHE A 369 -5.12 9.89 0.49
C PHE A 369 -6.11 8.89 -0.09
N GLN A 370 -7.25 8.70 0.55
CA GLN A 370 -8.23 7.67 0.20
C GLN A 370 -9.65 8.22 0.33
N ASP A 371 -10.49 7.98 -0.67
CA ASP A 371 -11.92 8.17 -0.52
C ASP A 371 -12.52 6.99 0.26
N ALA A 372 -13.42 7.27 1.20
CA ALA A 372 -14.12 6.24 1.98
C ALA A 372 -14.97 5.29 1.11
N ASN A 373 -15.40 5.76 -0.06
CA ASN A 373 -16.20 5.03 -1.03
C ASN A 373 -15.36 4.46 -2.19
N ASP A 374 -14.03 4.60 -2.17
CA ASP A 374 -13.15 3.95 -3.13
C ASP A 374 -12.87 2.49 -2.72
N PRO A 375 -13.18 1.49 -3.56
CA PRO A 375 -12.90 0.09 -3.26
C PRO A 375 -11.41 -0.27 -3.32
N VAL A 376 -10.58 0.51 -4.02
CA VAL A 376 -9.18 0.14 -4.35
C VAL A 376 -8.27 0.00 -3.13
N PRO A 377 -8.29 0.93 -2.15
CA PRO A 377 -7.52 0.78 -0.91
C PRO A 377 -7.72 -0.57 -0.20
N GLY A 378 -8.91 -1.17 -0.30
CA GLY A 378 -9.21 -2.46 0.34
C GLY A 378 -8.85 -3.71 -0.48
N LEU A 379 -8.47 -3.59 -1.76
CA LEU A 379 -8.40 -4.74 -2.68
C LEU A 379 -7.37 -5.81 -2.30
N LEU A 380 -6.20 -5.39 -1.83
CA LEU A 380 -5.09 -6.31 -1.50
C LEU A 380 -5.13 -6.78 -0.04
N GLY A 381 -6.12 -6.33 0.73
CA GLY A 381 -6.27 -6.65 2.14
C GLY A 381 -5.23 -5.96 3.04
N GLY A 382 -5.60 -5.82 4.31
CA GLY A 382 -4.74 -5.25 5.34
C GLY A 382 -4.91 -3.72 5.49
N PRO A 383 -5.23 -3.23 6.70
CA PRO A 383 -5.10 -1.81 7.00
C PRO A 383 -3.59 -1.51 7.00
N GLY A 384 -3.08 -0.82 5.97
CA GLY A 384 -1.65 -0.50 5.88
C GLY A 384 -1.09 0.05 7.21
N GLU A 385 0.16 -0.27 7.53
CA GLU A 385 0.74 0.01 8.86
C GLU A 385 0.88 1.52 9.09
N LEU A 386 0.26 2.04 10.14
CA LEU A 386 0.34 3.46 10.54
C LEU A 386 1.57 3.69 11.43
N SER A 387 2.16 4.88 11.41
CA SER A 387 3.29 5.24 12.28
C SER A 387 3.41 6.75 12.48
N ALA A 388 4.42 7.22 13.23
CA ALA A 388 4.68 8.65 13.31
C ALA A 388 5.03 9.24 11.94
N ASP A 389 5.70 8.44 11.10
CA ASP A 389 6.05 8.83 9.73
C ASP A 389 4.91 8.59 8.73
N ARG A 390 3.88 7.79 9.08
CA ARG A 390 2.83 7.37 8.13
C ARG A 390 1.45 7.87 8.53
N ILE A 391 0.90 8.74 7.70
CA ILE A 391 -0.46 9.26 7.82
C ILE A 391 -1.35 8.61 6.75
N ARG A 392 -2.55 8.21 7.18
CA ARG A 392 -3.67 7.96 6.26
C ARG A 392 -4.71 9.05 6.45
N VAL A 393 -4.98 9.78 5.38
CA VAL A 393 -6.09 10.73 5.27
C VAL A 393 -7.20 10.06 4.49
N THR A 394 -8.31 9.80 5.17
CA THR A 394 -9.56 9.31 4.57
C THR A 394 -10.54 10.46 4.48
N TYR A 395 -11.02 10.75 3.28
CA TYR A 395 -12.11 11.72 3.07
C TYR A 395 -13.35 11.01 2.53
N GLU A 396 -14.50 11.63 2.76
CA GLU A 396 -15.70 11.33 2.01
C GLU A 396 -15.97 12.50 1.07
N HIS A 397 -15.72 12.27 -0.21
CA HIS A 397 -16.02 13.21 -1.27
C HIS A 397 -17.03 12.57 -2.21
N GLN A 398 -18.04 13.34 -2.62
CA GLN A 398 -19.03 12.88 -3.57
C GLN A 398 -19.34 14.02 -4.54
N ASP A 399 -18.87 13.91 -5.79
CA ASP A 399 -19.21 14.83 -6.86
C ASP A 399 -20.65 14.56 -7.38
N PRO A 400 -21.57 15.55 -7.38
CA PRO A 400 -22.95 15.33 -7.85
C PRO A 400 -23.08 15.16 -9.35
N ALA A 401 -22.08 15.63 -10.09
CA ALA A 401 -22.01 15.47 -11.52
C ALA A 401 -21.32 14.16 -11.93
N ALA A 402 -20.72 13.44 -10.97
CA ALA A 402 -20.04 12.20 -11.25
C ALA A 402 -21.01 11.17 -11.83
N GLN A 403 -20.65 10.63 -12.98
CA GLN A 403 -21.36 9.50 -13.56
C GLN A 403 -20.73 8.20 -13.06
N PRO A 404 -21.53 7.14 -12.83
CA PRO A 404 -20.96 5.81 -12.63
C PRO A 404 -20.06 5.47 -13.83
N GLY A 405 -18.80 5.14 -13.58
CA GLY A 405 -17.84 4.93 -14.65
C GLY A 405 -16.53 4.35 -14.15
N GLY A 406 -15.80 3.72 -15.07
CA GLY A 406 -14.53 3.07 -14.78
C GLY A 406 -14.66 1.77 -14.00
N ILE A 407 -13.54 1.05 -13.97
CA ILE A 407 -13.47 -0.29 -13.38
C ILE A 407 -13.69 -0.30 -11.86
N PHE A 408 -13.30 0.78 -11.18
CA PHE A 408 -13.39 0.89 -9.72
C PHE A 408 -14.45 1.90 -9.25
N GLY A 409 -15.22 2.50 -10.17
CA GLY A 409 -16.25 3.49 -9.86
C GLY A 409 -15.70 4.92 -9.79
N ALA A 410 -16.61 5.90 -9.71
CA ALA A 410 -16.29 7.31 -9.79
C ALA A 410 -15.38 7.82 -8.65
N SER A 411 -15.57 7.28 -7.43
CA SER A 411 -14.75 7.61 -6.25
C SER A 411 -13.29 7.23 -6.41
N HIS A 412 -12.97 6.31 -7.33
CA HIS A 412 -11.58 5.99 -7.62
C HIS A 412 -10.95 6.96 -8.62
N SER A 413 -11.71 7.71 -9.41
CA SER A 413 -11.17 8.50 -10.54
C SER A 413 -10.14 9.56 -10.12
N PHE A 414 -9.19 9.85 -11.00
CA PHE A 414 -8.09 10.76 -10.73
C PHE A 414 -8.59 12.17 -10.39
N THR A 415 -9.47 12.73 -11.25
CA THR A 415 -10.07 14.05 -11.06
C THR A 415 -10.82 14.16 -9.74
N HIS A 416 -11.67 13.17 -9.40
CA HIS A 416 -12.41 13.14 -8.14
C HIS A 416 -11.48 13.26 -6.92
N ASN A 417 -10.38 12.51 -6.92
CA ASN A 417 -9.46 12.49 -5.80
C ASN A 417 -8.62 13.79 -5.72
N ILE A 418 -8.26 14.40 -6.85
CA ILE A 418 -7.60 15.72 -6.83
C ILE A 418 -8.53 16.79 -6.29
N ASP A 419 -9.79 16.83 -6.73
CA ASP A 419 -10.78 17.80 -6.25
C ASP A 419 -11.01 17.65 -4.74
N ALA A 420 -11.07 16.41 -4.25
CA ALA A 420 -11.14 16.12 -2.83
C ALA A 420 -9.90 16.60 -2.06
N ILE A 421 -8.69 16.41 -2.60
CA ILE A 421 -7.44 16.87 -1.97
C ILE A 421 -7.36 18.39 -2.00
N ALA A 422 -7.78 19.07 -3.07
CA ALA A 422 -7.83 20.53 -3.13
C ALA A 422 -8.76 21.07 -2.04
N ARG A 423 -9.95 20.48 -1.91
CA ARG A 423 -10.91 20.84 -0.87
C ARG A 423 -10.38 20.54 0.53
N LEU A 424 -9.72 19.40 0.72
CA LEU A 424 -9.01 19.08 1.96
C LEU A 424 -8.00 20.19 2.29
N GLN A 425 -7.15 20.61 1.36
CA GLN A 425 -6.14 21.62 1.62
C GLN A 425 -6.73 23.00 1.98
N ASP A 426 -7.94 23.29 1.52
CA ASP A 426 -8.67 24.52 1.89
C ASP A 426 -9.41 24.39 3.24
N GLU A 427 -9.91 23.20 3.61
CA GLU A 427 -10.75 22.96 4.80
C GLU A 427 -10.04 22.24 5.98
N ALA A 428 -8.83 21.72 5.77
CA ALA A 428 -8.08 20.83 6.68
C ALA A 428 -7.83 21.32 8.12
N PRO A 429 -7.81 22.62 8.48
CA PRO A 429 -7.40 23.04 9.82
C PRO A 429 -8.24 22.47 10.98
N ALA A 430 -9.48 22.02 10.73
CA ALA A 430 -10.41 21.63 11.79
C ALA A 430 -10.29 20.16 12.25
N HIS A 431 -9.72 19.27 11.44
CA HIS A 431 -9.83 17.81 11.64
C HIS A 431 -8.50 17.08 11.75
N LEU A 432 -7.38 17.79 11.56
CA LEU A 432 -6.03 17.26 11.67
C LEU A 432 -5.35 17.77 12.95
N ASP A 433 -4.61 16.90 13.63
CA ASP A 433 -3.76 17.35 14.72
C ASP A 433 -2.56 18.17 14.21
N GLU A 434 -1.83 18.80 15.13
CA GLU A 434 -0.69 19.68 14.78
C GLU A 434 0.42 18.94 14.02
N GLY A 435 0.71 17.70 14.40
CA GLY A 435 1.74 16.89 13.75
C GLY A 435 1.35 16.46 12.35
N GLN A 436 0.08 16.06 12.16
CA GLN A 436 -0.47 15.72 10.86
C GLN A 436 -0.48 16.92 9.91
N ARG A 437 -0.86 18.11 10.40
CA ARG A 437 -0.80 19.35 9.60
C ARG A 437 0.62 19.68 9.18
N ALA A 438 1.58 19.62 10.12
CA ALA A 438 2.99 19.89 9.82
C ALA A 438 3.54 18.92 8.75
N GLN A 439 3.16 17.65 8.78
CA GLN A 439 3.58 16.69 7.75
C GLN A 439 2.97 16.99 6.38
N LEU A 440 1.71 17.44 6.31
CA LEU A 440 1.11 17.87 5.03
C LEU A 440 1.75 19.15 4.50
N GLU A 441 2.06 20.11 5.37
CA GLU A 441 2.77 21.34 5.01
C GLU A 441 4.17 21.03 4.46
N GLU A 442 4.89 20.07 5.07
CA GLU A 442 6.19 19.62 4.58
C GLU A 442 6.08 18.90 3.23
N LEU A 443 4.96 18.21 2.96
CA LEU A 443 4.69 17.63 1.65
C LEU A 443 4.44 18.68 0.59
N ASP A 444 3.66 19.72 0.91
CA ASP A 444 3.44 20.84 0.00
C ASP A 444 4.75 21.60 -0.27
N GLU A 445 5.57 21.82 0.75
CA GLU A 445 6.91 22.40 0.59
C GLU A 445 7.83 21.52 -0.26
N SER A 446 7.75 20.19 -0.11
CA SER A 446 8.59 19.27 -0.88
C SER A 446 8.27 19.33 -2.38
N LEU A 447 6.98 19.53 -2.69
CA LEU A 447 6.40 19.60 -4.02
C LEU A 447 6.31 21.02 -4.61
N ARG A 448 6.58 22.09 -3.86
CA ARG A 448 6.50 23.49 -4.34
C ARG A 448 7.55 23.89 -5.36
N GLY A 449 7.15 24.54 -6.46
CA GLY A 449 8.02 25.13 -7.46
C GLY A 449 7.50 24.94 -8.89
N ASP A 450 8.36 25.17 -9.88
CA ASP A 450 8.00 25.11 -11.31
C ASP A 450 8.93 24.15 -12.09
N PRO A 451 8.94 22.84 -11.79
CA PRO A 451 9.90 21.95 -12.40
C PRO A 451 9.33 21.41 -13.70
N GLN A 452 10.07 21.61 -14.78
CA GLN A 452 9.86 20.84 -16.00
C GLN A 452 10.01 19.35 -15.64
N ALA A 453 9.04 18.55 -16.04
CA ALA A 453 9.06 17.11 -15.82
C ALA A 453 9.43 16.40 -17.12
N ARG A 454 10.26 15.36 -17.01
CA ARG A 454 10.54 14.43 -18.11
C ARG A 454 9.66 13.21 -17.91
N VAL A 455 8.86 12.88 -18.90
CA VAL A 455 8.02 11.68 -18.93
C VAL A 455 8.77 10.58 -19.66
N TYR A 456 8.78 9.40 -19.05
CA TYR A 456 9.44 8.20 -19.53
C TYR A 456 8.40 7.15 -19.83
N SER A 457 8.55 6.50 -20.98
CA SER A 457 7.79 5.31 -21.33
C SER A 457 8.66 4.08 -21.15
N THR A 458 8.03 2.95 -20.88
CA THR A 458 8.66 1.68 -20.60
C THR A 458 7.95 0.56 -21.36
N GLU A 459 8.71 -0.46 -21.69
CA GLU A 459 8.20 -1.62 -22.40
C GLU A 459 8.63 -2.89 -21.65
N TRP A 460 7.70 -3.84 -21.55
CA TRP A 460 7.99 -5.19 -21.09
C TRP A 460 8.51 -6.04 -22.24
N ASP A 461 9.48 -6.92 -21.97
CA ASP A 461 9.99 -7.80 -23.00
C ASP A 461 8.90 -8.68 -23.64
N SER A 462 8.99 -8.85 -24.96
CA SER A 462 7.97 -9.57 -25.73
C SER A 462 7.90 -11.06 -25.39
N GLU A 463 8.98 -11.63 -24.86
CA GLU A 463 9.04 -13.05 -24.50
C GLU A 463 8.26 -13.34 -23.21
N GLY A 464 8.46 -12.55 -22.16
CA GLY A 464 7.70 -12.61 -20.91
C GLY A 464 6.23 -12.28 -21.13
N VAL A 465 5.93 -11.28 -21.96
CA VAL A 465 4.58 -10.98 -22.43
C VAL A 465 3.92 -12.20 -23.08
N ALA A 466 4.54 -12.79 -24.10
CA ALA A 466 3.98 -13.95 -24.81
C ALA A 466 3.78 -15.17 -23.89
N GLN A 467 4.67 -15.38 -22.92
CA GLN A 467 4.54 -16.45 -21.93
C GLN A 467 3.37 -16.20 -20.97
N LEU A 468 3.14 -14.94 -20.57
CA LEU A 468 2.01 -14.57 -19.72
C LEU A 468 0.69 -14.74 -20.48
N GLU A 469 0.62 -14.29 -21.73
CA GLU A 469 -0.54 -14.51 -22.62
C GLU A 469 -0.85 -16.00 -22.76
N ALA A 470 0.17 -16.83 -22.98
CA ALA A 470 0.03 -18.27 -23.08
C ALA A 470 -0.49 -18.89 -21.77
N ALA A 471 -0.03 -18.41 -20.61
CA ALA A 471 -0.50 -18.87 -19.31
C ALA A 471 -1.97 -18.51 -19.07
N VAL A 472 -2.38 -17.28 -19.40
CA VAL A 472 -3.77 -16.80 -19.32
C VAL A 472 -4.67 -17.57 -20.30
N THR A 473 -4.17 -17.87 -21.51
CA THR A 473 -4.93 -18.61 -22.54
C THR A 473 -5.08 -20.10 -22.19
N GLU A 474 -4.03 -20.74 -21.70
CA GLU A 474 -4.07 -22.14 -21.24
C GLU A 474 -5.11 -22.32 -20.12
N LEU A 475 -5.18 -21.36 -19.21
CA LEU A 475 -6.17 -21.32 -18.14
C LEU A 475 -7.59 -21.30 -18.68
N ALA A 476 -7.89 -20.35 -19.57
CA ALA A 476 -9.21 -20.22 -20.17
C ALA A 476 -9.65 -21.54 -20.82
N GLY A 477 -8.74 -22.23 -21.51
CA GLY A 477 -8.99 -23.53 -22.13
C GLY A 477 -9.15 -24.71 -21.15
N ARG A 478 -8.52 -24.68 -19.98
CA ARG A 478 -8.69 -25.73 -18.94
C ARG A 478 -10.02 -25.58 -18.20
N LEU A 479 -10.45 -24.35 -17.93
CA LEU A 479 -11.73 -24.07 -17.29
C LEU A 479 -12.92 -24.47 -18.17
N GLN A 480 -12.80 -24.36 -19.50
CA GLN A 480 -13.79 -24.88 -20.46
C GLN A 480 -13.95 -26.41 -20.42
N LYS A 481 -12.96 -27.15 -19.91
CA LYS A 481 -12.98 -28.63 -19.86
C LYS A 481 -13.54 -29.17 -18.54
N PHE A 482 -13.84 -28.31 -17.56
CA PHE A 482 -14.58 -28.73 -16.39
C PHE A 482 -16.03 -29.03 -16.81
N PRO A 483 -16.55 -30.24 -16.55
CA PRO A 483 -17.97 -30.50 -16.81
C PRO A 483 -18.80 -29.57 -15.93
N GLU A 484 -19.85 -28.98 -16.49
CA GLU A 484 -20.93 -28.33 -15.75
C GLU A 484 -21.58 -29.36 -14.80
N ARG A 485 -20.93 -29.68 -13.69
CA ARG A 485 -21.56 -30.42 -12.60
C ARG A 485 -22.39 -29.45 -11.78
N GLY A 486 -23.57 -29.18 -12.33
CA GLY A 486 -24.84 -29.05 -11.63
C GLY A 486 -24.92 -28.03 -10.50
N ALA A 487 -25.78 -27.03 -10.72
CA ALA A 487 -26.42 -26.19 -9.72
C ALA A 487 -27.23 -26.95 -8.62
N SER A 488 -27.02 -28.25 -8.42
CA SER A 488 -27.80 -29.09 -7.49
C SER A 488 -27.15 -29.30 -6.12
N GLY A 489 -26.02 -28.64 -5.83
CA GLY A 489 -25.35 -28.73 -4.52
C GLY A 489 -25.91 -27.75 -3.48
N VAL A 490 -26.39 -26.58 -3.94
CA VAL A 490 -26.95 -25.54 -3.06
C VAL A 490 -28.41 -25.83 -2.71
N GLU A 491 -29.18 -26.43 -3.62
CA GLU A 491 -30.55 -26.86 -3.34
C GLU A 491 -30.59 -28.02 -2.31
N ARG A 492 -29.65 -28.97 -2.34
CA ARG A 492 -29.59 -30.03 -1.30
C ARG A 492 -29.21 -29.51 0.09
N ALA A 493 -28.33 -28.50 0.16
CA ALA A 493 -27.97 -27.89 1.44
C ALA A 493 -29.10 -27.01 2.00
N GLN A 494 -29.98 -26.46 1.15
CA GLN A 494 -31.18 -25.75 1.58
C GLN A 494 -32.30 -26.70 1.99
N ASP A 495 -32.49 -27.84 1.30
CA ASP A 495 -33.51 -28.83 1.65
C ASP A 495 -33.19 -29.57 2.97
N GLU A 496 -31.92 -29.92 3.24
CA GLU A 496 -31.54 -30.57 4.51
C GLU A 496 -31.60 -29.62 5.73
N LEU A 497 -31.51 -28.30 5.53
CA LEU A 497 -31.66 -27.29 6.60
C LEU A 497 -33.12 -26.93 6.89
N VAL A 498 -34.04 -27.19 5.96
CA VAL A 498 -35.49 -26.99 6.14
C VAL A 498 -36.16 -28.21 6.78
N GLU A 499 -35.62 -29.42 6.63
CA GLU A 499 -36.11 -30.61 7.34
C GLU A 499 -35.62 -30.75 8.80
N GLN A 500 -34.69 -29.91 9.26
CA GLN A 500 -34.18 -29.91 10.65
C GLN A 500 -34.62 -28.69 11.50
N ARG A 501 -35.60 -27.90 11.04
CA ARG A 501 -36.35 -26.93 11.86
C ARG A 501 -37.82 -27.32 11.91
#